data_AF-A0A3Q0DI19-F1
#
_entry.id   AF-A0A3Q0DI19-F1
#
_cell.length_a   1.000
_cell.length_b   1.000
_cell.length_c   1.000
_cell.angle_alpha   90.00
_cell.angle_beta   90.00
_cell.angle_gamma   90.00
#
_symmetry.space_group_name_H-M   'P 1'
#
loop_
_entity.id
_entity.type
_entity.pdbx_description
1 polymer ?
#
loop_
_entity_poly.entity_id
_entity_poly.type
_entity_poly.pdbx_seq_one_letter_code
_entity_poly.pdbx_strand_id
1 'polypeptide(L)' 'MITDVQLAIFTNTLGVSLFLLVVLYHYVAINNPKKQE' A
#
# COMPACT_ATOMS: atom_id res chain seq x y z
N MET A 1 22.94 -12.43 8.36
CA MET A 1 23.25 -11.11 7.80
C MET A 1 22.33 -10.90 6.62
N ILE A 2 21.47 -9.89 6.65
CA ILE A 2 20.64 -9.54 5.49
C ILE A 2 21.52 -8.81 4.48
N THR A 3 21.43 -9.16 3.20
CA THR A 3 22.23 -8.51 2.16
C THR A 3 21.53 -7.24 1.66
N ASP A 4 22.29 -6.28 1.14
CA ASP A 4 21.74 -5.03 0.59
C ASP A 4 20.68 -5.29 -0.49
N VAL A 5 20.85 -6.35 -1.28
CA VAL A 5 19.89 -6.78 -2.30
C VAL A 5 18.59 -7.30 -1.67
N GLN A 6 18.68 -8.10 -0.60
CA GLN A 6 17.49 -8.59 0.11
C GLN A 6 16.72 -7.43 0.75
N LEU A 7 17.43 -6.46 1.33
CA LEU A 7 16.81 -5.27 1.90
C LEU A 7 16.16 -4.39 0.82
N ALA A 8 16.83 -4.18 -0.32
CA ALA A 8 16.28 -3.43 -1.44
C ALA A 8 14.98 -4.08 -1.98
N ILE A 9 14.96 -5.40 -2.16
CA ILE A 9 13.76 -6.13 -2.61
C ILE A 9 12.65 -6.01 -1.56
N PHE A 10 12.99 -6.14 -0.28
CA PHE A 10 12.03 -6.02 0.82
C PHE A 10 11.40 -4.62 0.87
N THR A 11 12.21 -3.55 0.84
CA THR A 11 11.72 -2.18 0.87
C THR A 11 10.89 -1.84 -0.37
N ASN A 12 11.27 -2.30 -1.56
CA ASN A 12 10.46 -2.11 -2.78
C ASN A 12 9.12 -2.84 -2.69
N THR A 13 9.11 -4.09 -2.21
CA THR A 13 7.88 -4.89 -2.05
C THR A 13 6.95 -4.26 -1.01
N LEU A 14 7.50 -3.77 0.11
CA LEU A 14 6.74 -3.03 1.11
C LEU A 14 6.20 -1.71 0.57
N GLY A 15 7.02 -0.97 -0.19
CA GLY A 15 6.60 0.29 -0.81
C GLY A 15 5.42 0.11 -1.76
N VAL A 16 5.48 -0.90 -2.65
CA VAL A 16 4.39 -1.24 -3.57
C VAL A 16 3.14 -1.70 -2.79
N SER A 17 3.31 -2.52 -1.75
CA SER A 17 2.20 -3.01 -0.93
C SER A 17 1.48 -1.89 -0.18
N LEU A 18 2.24 -0.96 0.42
CA LEU A 18 1.68 0.21 1.10
C LEU A 18 0.97 1.14 0.12
N PHE A 19 1.56 1.39 -1.05
CA PHE A 19 0.95 2.23 -2.07
C PHE A 19 -0.39 1.63 -2.55
N LEU A 20 -0.42 0.32 -2.82
CA LEU A 20 -1.64 -0.37 -3.20
C LEU A 20 -2.72 -0.31 -2.10
N LEU A 21 -2.32 -0.48 -0.84
CA LEU A 21 -3.22 -0.37 0.31
C LEU A 21 -3.83 1.03 0.43
N VAL A 22 -3.05 2.08 0.19
CA VAL A 22 -3.54 3.46 0.17
C VAL A 22 -4.55 3.67 -0.95
N VAL A 23 -4.28 3.18 -2.16
CA VAL A 23 -5.23 3.28 -3.30
C VAL A 23 -6.53 2.54 -2.98
N LEU A 24 -6.44 1.33 -2.42
CA LEU A 24 -7.60 0.55 -1.98
C LEU A 24 -8.39 1.28 -0.90
N TYR A 25 -7.71 1.89 0.08
CA TYR A 25 -8.35 2.68 1.11
C TYR A 25 -9.12 3.85 0.50
N HIS A 26 -8.54 4.59 -0.45
CA HIS A 26 -9.23 5.68 -1.13
C HIS A 26 -10.43 5.18 -1.93
N TYR A 27 -10.29 4.07 -2.66
CA TYR A 27 -11.39 3.45 -3.39
C TYR A 27 -12.54 3.07 -2.45
N VAL A 28 -12.25 2.38 -1.34
CA VAL A 28 -13.27 2.00 -0.36
C VAL A 28 -13.88 3.23 0.31
N ALA A 29 -13.08 4.25 0.65
CA ALA A 29 -13.57 5.46 1.29
C ALA A 29 -14.51 6.27 0.38
N ILE A 30 -14.22 6.33 -0.93
CA ILE A 30 -15.08 6.99 -1.92
C ILE A 30 -16.33 6.15 -2.16
N ASN A 31 -16.22 4.83 -2.30
CA ASN A 31 -17.35 3.96 -2.60
C ASN A 31 -18.17 3.54 -1.36
N ASN A 32 -17.84 4.06 -0.18
CA ASN A 32 -18.65 3.83 1.01
C ASN A 32 -19.83 4.81 1.01
N PRO A 33 -21.08 4.34 0.87
CA PRO A 33 -22.26 5.21 0.78
C PRO A 33 -22.47 6.06 2.03
N LYS A 34 -21.92 5.65 3.19
CA LYS A 34 -21.94 6.42 4.45
C LYS A 34 -21.12 7.72 4.41
N LYS A 35 -20.30 7.91 3.37
CA LYS A 35 -19.38 9.05 3.22
C LYS A 35 -19.74 9.93 2.02
N GLN A 36 -20.79 9.58 1.27
CA GLN A 36 -21.30 10.30 0.09
C GLN A 36 -22.58 11.12 0.41
N GLU A 37 -22.77 11.52 1.67
CA GLU A 37 -23.73 12.57 2.06
C GLU A 37 -23.03 13.91 2.22
#